data_AF-A0A3D0SVA5-F1
#
_entry.id   AF-A0A3D0SVA5-F1
#
_cell.length_a   1.000
_cell.length_b   1.000
_cell.length_c   1.000
_cell.angle_alpha   90.00
_cell.angle_beta   90.00
_cell.angle_gamma   90.00
#
_symmetry.space_group_name_H-M   'P 1'
#
loop_
_entity.id
_entity.type
_entity.pdbx_description
1 polymer ?
#
loop_
_entity_poly.entity_id
_entity_poly.type
_entity_poly.pdbx_seq_one_letter_code
_entity_poly.pdbx_strand_id
1 'polypeptide(L)'
;MGLPDFIKKWFRPAPLPVIAVGTDIASYQLLEYLNNSPKFAPLYVLNEEPWHHRTYMFGAQLRYASELLALVDKHQIKKVYCVTAEDFARLECEYAKALSVKDCELCLLGKGELPQS
;
A
#
# COMPACT_ATOMS: atom_id res chain seq x y z
N MET A 1 -9.27 -21.22 34.47
CA MET A 1 -8.66 -19.92 34.75
C MET A 1 -8.47 -19.20 33.43
N GLY A 2 -9.32 -18.22 33.13
CA GLY A 2 -9.24 -17.41 31.90
C GLY A 2 -8.16 -16.34 32.04
N LEU A 3 -7.33 -16.19 31.01
CA LEU A 3 -6.32 -15.13 30.93
C LEU A 3 -7.00 -13.74 31.09
N PRO A 4 -6.41 -12.82 31.86
CA PRO A 4 -7.04 -11.53 32.15
C PRO A 4 -7.05 -10.56 30.94
N ASP A 5 -8.13 -9.80 30.79
CA ASP A 5 -8.45 -8.90 29.68
C ASP A 5 -7.43 -7.76 29.43
N PHE A 6 -6.50 -7.51 30.34
CA PHE A 6 -5.48 -6.46 30.22
C PHE A 6 -4.42 -6.80 29.16
N ILE A 7 -4.16 -8.09 28.91
CA ILE A 7 -3.13 -8.56 27.98
C ILE A 7 -3.58 -8.37 26.52
N LYS A 8 -4.90 -8.39 26.25
CA LYS A 8 -5.46 -8.20 24.90
C LYS A 8 -5.24 -6.81 24.33
N LYS A 9 -4.97 -5.80 25.16
CA LYS A 9 -4.80 -4.41 24.70
C LYS A 9 -3.38 -4.10 24.21
N TRP A 10 -2.42 -4.98 24.49
CA TRP A 10 -1.01 -4.77 24.14
C TRP A 10 -0.62 -5.43 22.81
N PHE A 11 -1.37 -6.43 22.37
CA PHE A 11 -1.29 -6.99 21.01
C PHE A 11 -2.26 -6.26 20.08
N ARG A 12 -2.07 -4.94 19.89
CA ARG A 12 -2.61 -4.32 18.67
C ARG A 12 -1.69 -4.77 17.53
N PRO A 13 -2.17 -5.51 16.52
CA PRO A 13 -1.36 -5.80 15.35
C PRO A 13 -0.88 -4.46 14.77
N ALA A 14 0.43 -4.33 14.56
CA ALA A 14 0.97 -3.16 13.91
C ALA A 14 0.25 -2.98 12.56
N PRO A 15 -0.11 -1.74 12.17
CA PRO A 15 -0.82 -1.51 10.93
C PRO A 15 0.03 -2.04 9.78
N LEU A 16 -0.59 -2.81 8.88
CA LEU A 16 0.08 -3.44 7.78
C LEU A 16 0.56 -2.35 6.82
N PRO A 17 1.87 -2.22 6.57
CA PRO A 17 2.38 -1.16 5.73
C PRO A 17 2.09 -1.52 4.27
N VAL A 18 1.43 -0.59 3.59
CA VAL A 18 0.91 -0.76 2.23
C VAL A 18 1.32 0.40 1.35
N ILE A 19 1.38 0.12 0.05
CA ILE A 19 1.62 1.12 -0.99
C ILE A 19 0.39 1.16 -1.90
N ALA A 20 -0.05 2.35 -2.26
CA ALA A 20 -1.03 2.55 -3.32
C ALA A 20 -0.32 2.97 -4.61
N VAL A 21 -0.85 2.59 -5.76
CA VAL A 21 -0.31 2.94 -7.08
C VAL A 21 -1.34 3.74 -7.85
N GLY A 22 -0.89 4.89 -8.36
CA GLY A 22 -1.69 5.84 -9.10
C GLY A 22 -2.15 7.03 -8.26
N THR A 23 -2.52 8.09 -8.96
CA THR A 23 -3.09 9.34 -8.41
C THR A 23 -4.50 9.59 -8.90
N ASP A 24 -5.13 8.59 -9.52
CA ASP A 24 -6.50 8.70 -9.98
C ASP A 24 -7.49 8.87 -8.81
N ILE A 25 -8.69 9.38 -9.10
CA ILE A 25 -9.79 9.53 -8.13
C ILE A 25 -10.04 8.25 -7.32
N ALA A 26 -9.92 7.07 -7.93
CA ALA A 26 -10.09 5.82 -7.21
C ALA A 26 -8.91 5.52 -6.24
N SER A 27 -7.71 6.00 -6.52
CA SER A 27 -6.55 5.94 -5.61
C SER A 27 -6.74 6.83 -4.38
N TYR A 28 -7.39 7.99 -4.56
CA TYR A 28 -7.77 8.87 -3.47
C TYR A 28 -8.75 8.19 -2.50
N GLN A 29 -9.80 7.53 -3.01
CA GLN A 29 -10.76 6.79 -2.16
C GLN A 29 -10.11 5.63 -1.42
N LEU A 30 -9.20 4.91 -2.10
CA LEU A 30 -8.40 3.86 -1.48
C LEU A 30 -7.55 4.40 -0.33
N LEU A 31 -6.81 5.48 -0.57
CA LEU A 31 -5.93 6.09 0.44
C LEU A 31 -6.72 6.60 1.63
N GLU A 32 -7.87 7.23 1.39
CA GLU A 32 -8.78 7.64 2.46
C GLU A 32 -9.25 6.45 3.29
N TYR A 33 -9.64 5.34 2.66
CA TYR A 33 -10.05 4.12 3.35
C TYR A 33 -8.92 3.49 4.17
N LEU A 34 -7.72 3.38 3.58
CA LEU A 34 -6.54 2.84 4.23
C LEU A 34 -6.12 3.71 5.42
N ASN A 35 -6.17 5.03 5.28
CA ASN A 35 -5.81 5.98 6.34
C ASN A 35 -6.84 6.02 7.48
N ASN A 36 -8.13 5.84 7.17
CA ASN A 36 -9.18 5.70 8.18
C ASN A 36 -9.15 4.34 8.91
N SER A 37 -8.47 3.35 8.34
CA SER A 37 -8.41 2.01 8.90
C SER A 37 -7.20 1.85 9.84
N PRO A 38 -7.39 1.56 11.14
CA PRO A 38 -6.27 1.35 12.07
C PRO A 38 -5.46 0.07 11.79
N LYS A 39 -5.89 -0.73 10.80
CA LYS A 39 -5.24 -1.97 10.37
C LYS A 39 -4.21 -1.76 9.27
N PHE A 40 -4.28 -0.64 8.54
CA PHE A 40 -3.41 -0.38 7.39
C PHE A 40 -2.62 0.90 7.63
N ALA A 41 -1.39 0.94 7.11
CA ALA A 41 -0.56 2.12 7.09
C ALA A 41 -0.20 2.43 5.64
N PRO A 42 -0.97 3.30 4.94
CA PRO A 42 -0.59 3.76 3.61
C PRO A 42 0.63 4.68 3.75
N LEU A 43 1.82 4.16 3.45
CA LEU A 43 3.06 4.91 3.63
C LEU A 43 3.44 5.70 2.37
N TYR A 44 3.22 5.11 1.20
CA TYR A 44 3.66 5.67 -0.08
C TYR A 44 2.59 5.51 -1.16
N VAL A 45 2.63 6.45 -2.09
CA VAL A 45 1.84 6.43 -3.32
C VAL A 45 2.82 6.40 -4.49
N LEU A 46 2.74 5.40 -5.35
CA LEU A 46 3.55 5.40 -6.57
C LEU A 46 2.85 6.23 -7.63
N ASN A 47 3.56 7.23 -8.15
CA ASN A 47 3.13 7.94 -9.34
C ASN A 47 4.34 8.23 -10.23
N GLU A 48 4.12 8.19 -11.53
CA GLU A 48 5.13 8.50 -12.53
C GLU A 48 5.09 9.93 -13.01
N GLU A 49 4.00 10.64 -12.71
CA GLU A 49 3.86 12.01 -13.16
C GLU A 49 4.91 12.92 -12.49
N PRO A 50 5.81 13.53 -13.28
CA PRO A 50 6.99 14.22 -12.74
C PRO A 50 6.64 15.51 -11.98
N TRP A 51 5.44 16.06 -12.19
CA TRP A 51 4.94 17.28 -11.53
C TRP A 51 4.42 17.07 -10.11
N HIS A 52 4.19 15.83 -9.66
CA HIS A 52 3.70 15.54 -8.30
C HIS A 52 4.80 15.17 -7.30
N HIS A 53 6.08 15.34 -7.67
CA HIS A 53 7.20 15.00 -6.81
C HIS A 53 7.18 15.91 -5.55
N ARG A 54 6.98 15.30 -4.37
CA ARG A 54 6.81 15.93 -3.02
C ARG A 54 5.39 16.37 -2.64
N THR A 55 4.38 15.97 -3.40
CA THR A 55 2.99 16.06 -2.91
C THR A 55 2.73 14.94 -1.92
N TYR A 56 2.06 15.27 -0.81
CA TYR A 56 1.56 14.29 0.14
C TYR A 56 0.07 14.09 -0.14
N MET A 57 -0.36 12.83 -0.29
CA MET A 57 -1.77 12.48 -0.41
C MET A 57 -2.17 11.72 0.85
N PHE A 58 -3.07 12.30 1.65
CA PHE A 58 -3.57 11.67 2.89
C PHE A 58 -2.45 11.20 3.84
N GLY A 59 -1.34 11.94 3.91
CA GLY A 59 -0.17 11.59 4.73
C GLY A 59 0.81 10.60 4.09
N ALA A 60 0.44 9.97 2.98
CA ALA A 60 1.33 9.12 2.19
C ALA A 60 2.14 9.95 1.19
N GLN A 61 3.43 9.62 1.04
CA GLN A 61 4.33 10.39 0.19
C GLN A 61 4.34 9.84 -1.24
N LEU A 62 4.25 10.73 -2.24
CA LEU A 62 4.43 10.33 -3.62
C LEU A 62 5.88 9.97 -3.94
N ARG A 63 6.05 8.81 -4.57
CA ARG A 63 7.34 8.22 -4.95
C ARG A 63 7.26 7.63 -6.35
N TYR A 64 8.40 7.44 -6.99
CA TYR A 64 8.45 6.80 -8.30
C TYR A 64 8.27 5.29 -8.20
N ALA A 65 7.69 4.68 -9.23
CA ALA A 65 7.59 3.23 -9.34
C ALA A 65 8.96 2.53 -9.23
N SER A 66 10.02 3.14 -9.75
CA SER A 66 11.39 2.61 -9.62
C SER A 66 11.90 2.54 -8.19
N GLU A 67 11.37 3.35 -7.26
CA GLU A 67 11.71 3.27 -5.84
C GLU A 67 10.93 2.15 -5.11
N LEU A 68 9.95 1.51 -5.75
CA LEU A 68 9.07 0.50 -5.13
C LEU A 68 9.85 -0.57 -4.37
N LEU A 69 10.86 -1.18 -4.99
CA LEU A 69 11.62 -2.25 -4.35
C LEU A 69 12.41 -1.78 -3.13
N ALA A 70 12.94 -0.56 -3.18
CA ALA A 70 13.64 0.04 -2.05
C ALA A 70 12.67 0.38 -0.91
N LEU A 71 11.47 0.86 -1.24
CA LEU A 71 10.41 1.14 -0.26
C LEU A 71 9.90 -0.15 0.39
N VAL A 72 9.68 -1.20 -0.42
CA VAL A 72 9.26 -2.53 0.05
C VAL A 72 10.27 -3.09 1.04
N ASP A 73 11.56 -3.02 0.72
CA ASP A 73 12.63 -3.49 1.59
C ASP A 73 12.73 -2.68 2.89
N LYS A 74 12.81 -1.35 2.75
CA LYS A 74 13.04 -0.42 3.86
C LYS A 74 11.89 -0.39 4.87
N HIS A 75 10.64 -0.50 4.39
CA HIS A 75 9.44 -0.40 5.20
C HIS A 75 8.71 -1.73 5.39
N GLN A 76 9.29 -2.83 4.93
CA GLN A 76 8.71 -4.18 5.00
C GLN A 76 7.27 -4.23 4.46
N ILE A 77 7.05 -3.57 3.32
CA ILE A 77 5.73 -3.50 2.69
C ILE A 77 5.29 -4.91 2.30
N LYS A 78 4.07 -5.27 2.70
CA LYS A 78 3.51 -6.60 2.40
C LYS A 78 2.57 -6.58 1.21
N LYS A 79 1.89 -5.47 0.95
CA LYS A 79 0.93 -5.35 -0.15
C LYS A 79 1.08 -4.05 -0.90
N VAL A 80 1.02 -4.16 -2.23
CA VAL A 80 0.97 -3.05 -3.17
C VAL A 80 -0.38 -3.10 -3.88
N TYR A 81 -1.19 -2.07 -3.67
CA TYR A 81 -2.52 -1.95 -4.26
C TYR A 81 -2.47 -1.09 -5.51
N CYS A 82 -2.82 -1.70 -6.64
CA CYS A 82 -2.99 -1.02 -7.91
C CYS A 82 -4.47 -0.79 -8.17
N VAL A 83 -4.82 0.40 -8.66
CA VAL A 83 -6.21 0.77 -8.95
C VAL A 83 -6.54 0.59 -10.42
N THR A 84 -5.55 0.72 -11.30
CA THR A 84 -5.71 0.46 -12.73
C THR A 84 -5.07 -0.88 -13.09
N ALA A 85 -5.69 -1.59 -14.03
CA ALA A 85 -5.14 -2.82 -14.57
C ALA A 85 -3.84 -2.59 -15.36
N GLU A 86 -3.70 -1.39 -15.95
CA GLU A 86 -2.50 -0.98 -16.70
C GLU A 86 -1.29 -0.85 -15.77
N ASP A 87 -1.44 -0.13 -14.65
CA ASP A 87 -0.40 -0.01 -13.62
C ASP A 87 -0.05 -1.38 -13.03
N PHE A 88 -1.07 -2.20 -12.73
CA PHE A 88 -0.87 -3.55 -12.22
C PHE A 88 -0.07 -4.41 -13.20
N ALA A 89 -0.50 -4.51 -14.46
CA ALA A 89 0.15 -5.34 -15.46
C ALA A 89 1.61 -4.89 -15.68
N ARG A 90 1.85 -3.59 -15.64
CA ARG A 90 3.19 -3.04 -15.80
C ARG A 90 4.09 -3.35 -14.61
N LEU A 91 3.59 -3.15 -13.39
CA LEU A 91 4.32 -3.47 -12.16
C LEU A 91 4.53 -4.96 -11.99
N GLU A 92 3.56 -5.78 -12.37
CA GLU A 92 3.69 -7.24 -12.38
C GLU A 92 4.79 -7.66 -13.36
N CYS A 93 4.76 -7.14 -14.59
CA CYS A 93 5.78 -7.47 -15.59
C CYS A 93 7.19 -7.04 -15.14
N GLU A 94 7.33 -5.85 -14.55
CA GLU A 94 8.63 -5.28 -14.18
C GLU A 94 9.14 -5.78 -12.81
N TYR A 95 8.25 -5.95 -11.82
CA TYR A 95 8.61 -6.18 -10.42
C TYR A 95 8.09 -7.48 -9.80
N ALA A 96 7.22 -8.28 -10.46
CA ALA A 96 6.63 -9.48 -9.82
C ALA A 96 7.68 -10.43 -9.24
N LYS A 97 8.78 -10.68 -9.97
CA LYS A 97 9.88 -11.53 -9.48
C LYS A 97 10.51 -10.97 -8.21
N ALA A 98 10.80 -9.66 -8.20
CA ALA A 98 11.46 -9.00 -7.08
C ALA A 98 10.52 -8.88 -5.86
N LEU A 99 9.23 -8.66 -6.09
CA LEU A 99 8.21 -8.62 -5.04
C LEU A 99 7.98 -10.00 -4.43
N SER A 100 7.93 -11.05 -5.24
CA SER A 100 7.82 -12.45 -4.77
C SER A 100 9.00 -12.84 -3.87
N VAL A 101 10.23 -12.43 -4.20
CA VAL A 101 11.40 -12.64 -3.35
C VAL A 101 11.30 -11.89 -2.01
N LYS A 102 10.60 -10.76 -1.99
CA LYS A 102 10.40 -9.92 -0.79
C LYS A 102 9.13 -10.25 0.00
N ASP A 103 8.42 -11.33 -0.35
CA ASP A 103 7.15 -11.71 0.29
C ASP A 103 6.15 -10.53 0.26
N CYS A 104 6.08 -9.87 -0.90
CA CYS A 104 5.22 -8.74 -1.16
C CYS A 104 4.24 -9.09 -2.28
N GLU A 105 2.95 -8.88 -2.03
CA GLU A 105 1.87 -9.19 -2.96
C GLU A 105 1.43 -7.93 -3.71
N LEU A 106 1.30 -8.04 -5.02
CA LEU A 106 0.60 -7.07 -5.85
C LEU A 106 -0.89 -7.43 -5.89
N CYS A 107 -1.75 -6.48 -5.54
CA CYS A 107 -3.19 -6.63 -5.61
C CYS A 107 -3.78 -5.58 -6.55
N LEU A 108 -4.51 -6.01 -7.56
CA LEU A 108 -5.38 -5.13 -8.35
C LEU A 108 -6.71 -4.95 -7.61
N LEU A 109 -7.10 -3.70 -7.40
CA LEU A 109 -8.43 -3.32 -6.92
C LEU A 109 -9.27 -2.92 -8.13
N GLY A 110 -10.40 -3.59 -8.31
CA GLY A 110 -11.37 -3.18 -9.33
C GLY A 110 -12.04 -1.85 -8.96
N LYS A 111 -12.77 -1.30 -9.93
CA LYS A 111 -13.41 0.01 -9.83
C LYS A 111 -14.42 0.04 -8.67
N GLY A 112 -14.05 0.70 -7.57
CA GLY A 112 -14.87 0.80 -6.35
C GLY A 112 -14.68 -0.37 -5.36
N GLU A 113 -13.74 -1.28 -5.63
CA GLU A 113 -13.35 -2.32 -4.68
C GLU A 113 -12.37 -1.75 -3.66
N LEU A 114 -12.65 -2.00 -2.38
CA LEU A 114 -11.77 -1.66 -1.28
C LEU A 114 -11.08 -2.93 -0.80
N PRO A 115 -9.81 -2.85 -0.38
CA PRO A 115 -9.07 -4.01 0.07
C PRO A 115 -9.77 -4.64 1.28
N GLN A 116 -10.23 -5.88 1.11
CA GLN A 116 -10.80 -6.65 2.19
C GLN A 116 -9.68 -7.13 3.13
N SER A 117 -9.91 -6.96 4.45
CA SER A 117 -9.00 -7.37 5.53
C SER A 117 -8.71 -8.86 5.52
#